data_AF-A0AAQ4DDP9-F1
#
_entry.id   AF-A0AAQ4DDP9-F1
#
_cell.length_a   1.000
_cell.length_b   1.000
_cell.length_c   1.000
_cell.angle_alpha   90.00
_cell.angle_beta   90.00
_cell.angle_gamma   90.00
#
_symmetry.space_group_name_H-M   'P 1'
#
loop_
_entity.id
_entity.type
_entity.pdbx_description
1 polymer ?
#
loop_
_entity_poly.entity_id
_entity_poly.type
_entity_poly.pdbx_seq_one_letter_code
_entity_poly.pdbx_strand_id
1 'polypeptide(L)'
;MCKVRVAKRDADVCQFRLDFLTLDLARPVDGNCSQDMLVVSGQNENNQAPRICGLNTGQHAYVDVEESGGISLNLMMVGSYARKFDIKVTQLECEGPQSAPSHCLQYFWGTHGTVKSFNYDEAGGSVHHQGYPNDLDYVVCLRKEPGFCSVTYEVAPDEELGASPFGVGAIPSQRDGVQLTASPIMAECPDDYIIIGGVRMCSTGHEAEVEQRHTRDLNATGLTLITDSTPGPFLMRFVSNHVNNARGFKLHYRQNPCK
;
A
#
# COMPACT_ATOMS: atom_id res chain seq x y z
N MET A 1 19.53 10.73 -13.00
CA MET A 1 19.49 9.49 -12.19
C MET A 1 20.37 9.69 -10.96
N CYS A 2 19.85 9.40 -9.77
CA CYS A 2 20.63 9.34 -8.53
C CYS A 2 20.72 7.86 -8.10
N LYS A 3 21.91 7.39 -7.74
CA LYS A 3 22.13 6.01 -7.30
C LYS A 3 22.96 6.02 -6.01
N VAL A 4 22.44 5.35 -4.99
CA VAL A 4 23.13 5.15 -3.71
C VAL A 4 23.23 3.67 -3.45
N ARG A 5 24.44 3.19 -3.13
CA ARG A 5 24.67 1.81 -2.72
C ARG A 5 24.88 1.77 -1.21
N VAL A 6 24.15 0.90 -0.53
CA VAL A 6 24.26 0.67 0.90
C VAL A 6 24.68 -0.77 1.11
N ALA A 7 25.90 -0.98 1.60
CA ALA A 7 26.39 -2.29 1.99
C ALA A 7 25.91 -2.63 3.41
N LYS A 8 25.75 -3.93 3.68
CA LYS A 8 25.58 -4.41 5.05
C LYS A 8 26.77 -4.00 5.91
N ARG A 9 26.50 -3.55 7.14
CA ARG A 9 27.53 -3.25 8.14
C ARG A 9 28.13 -4.52 8.75
N ASP A 10 27.35 -5.59 8.79
CA ASP A 10 27.67 -6.87 9.41
C ASP A 10 26.89 -8.01 8.70
N ALA A 11 27.34 -9.24 8.84
CA ALA A 11 26.69 -10.42 8.27
C ALA A 11 25.31 -10.69 8.89
N ASP A 12 25.10 -10.30 10.16
CA ASP A 12 23.83 -10.49 10.87
C ASP A 12 22.72 -9.51 10.42
N VAL A 13 23.02 -8.57 9.52
CA VAL A 13 21.99 -7.73 8.91
C VAL A 13 21.20 -8.55 7.90
N CYS A 14 19.92 -8.76 8.17
CA CYS A 14 19.00 -9.46 7.28
C CYS A 14 18.02 -8.53 6.57
N GLN A 15 17.83 -7.31 7.06
CA GLN A 15 16.80 -6.43 6.51
C GLN A 15 17.23 -4.96 6.55
N PHE A 16 16.83 -4.19 5.54
CA PHE A 16 16.88 -2.73 5.59
C PHE A 16 15.48 -2.17 5.75
N ARG A 17 15.32 -1.24 6.68
CA ARG A 17 14.13 -0.39 6.75
C ARG A 17 14.44 0.95 6.12
N LEU A 18 13.65 1.30 5.11
CA LEU A 18 13.67 2.58 4.43
C LEU A 18 12.53 3.43 4.99
N ASP A 19 12.87 4.47 5.76
CA ASP A 19 11.89 5.46 6.22
C ASP A 19 11.92 6.67 5.28
N PHE A 20 10.79 6.96 4.64
CA PHE A 20 10.65 8.08 3.72
C PHE A 20 10.33 9.37 4.50
N LEU A 21 11.35 9.95 5.15
CA LEU A 21 11.20 11.20 5.91
C LEU A 21 10.64 12.32 5.05
N THR A 22 11.06 12.36 3.79
CA THR A 22 10.36 13.07 2.72
C THR A 22 10.51 12.24 1.45
N LEU A 23 9.45 12.01 0.70
CA LEU A 23 9.55 11.41 -0.62
C LEU A 23 8.44 11.97 -1.50
N ASP A 24 8.81 12.97 -2.28
CA ASP A 24 7.96 13.67 -3.22
C ASP A 24 8.61 13.61 -4.61
N LEU A 25 8.10 12.66 -5.41
CA LEU A 25 8.48 12.41 -6.78
C LEU A 25 7.30 12.74 -7.71
N ALA A 26 7.56 12.83 -9.01
CA ALA A 26 6.49 12.92 -10.00
C ALA A 26 5.46 11.81 -9.78
N ARG A 27 4.18 12.20 -9.88
CA ARG A 27 3.04 11.29 -9.74
C ARG A 27 3.02 10.26 -10.86
N PRO A 28 2.43 9.08 -10.63
CA PRO A 28 2.15 8.15 -11.73
C PRO A 28 1.24 8.82 -12.78
N VAL A 29 1.36 8.38 -14.03
CA VAL A 29 0.42 8.72 -15.11
C VAL A 29 -0.42 7.46 -15.38
N ASP A 30 -1.71 7.50 -15.04
CA ASP A 30 -2.61 6.35 -15.06
C ASP A 30 -2.01 5.14 -14.32
N GLY A 31 -1.48 5.41 -13.11
CA GLY A 31 -0.75 4.43 -12.29
C GLY A 31 0.69 4.14 -12.73
N ASN A 32 1.13 4.57 -13.91
CA ASN A 32 2.48 4.28 -14.39
C ASN A 32 3.52 5.30 -13.93
N CYS A 33 4.53 4.85 -13.19
CA CYS A 33 5.68 5.65 -12.75
C CYS A 33 6.68 5.94 -13.89
N SER A 34 6.23 6.63 -14.94
CA SER A 34 7.01 6.87 -16.17
C SER A 34 7.97 8.05 -16.07
N GLN A 35 7.68 9.03 -15.22
CA GLN A 35 8.48 10.26 -15.10
C GLN A 35 9.58 10.13 -14.05
N ASP A 36 9.18 9.72 -12.84
CA ASP A 36 10.09 9.46 -11.73
C ASP A 36 9.75 8.13 -11.09
N MET A 37 10.77 7.42 -10.59
CA MET A 37 10.58 6.21 -9.80
C MET A 37 11.76 5.96 -8.86
N LEU A 38 11.46 5.42 -7.68
CA LEU A 38 12.41 4.78 -6.79
C LEU A 38 12.39 3.27 -7.06
N VAL A 39 13.56 2.71 -7.35
CA VAL A 39 13.78 1.27 -7.55
C VAL A 39 14.87 0.77 -6.63
N VAL A 40 14.56 -0.25 -5.85
CA VAL A 40 15.53 -0.97 -5.02
C VAL A 40 16.08 -2.16 -5.80
N SER A 41 17.39 -2.36 -5.79
CA SER A 41 18.05 -3.51 -6.40
C SER A 41 19.11 -4.13 -5.49
N GLY A 42 19.50 -5.39 -5.75
CA GLY A 42 20.37 -6.16 -4.85
C GLY A 42 19.66 -6.68 -3.59
N GLN A 43 18.33 -6.59 -3.56
CA GLN A 43 17.47 -7.22 -2.55
C GLN A 43 17.31 -8.73 -2.81
N ASN A 44 16.71 -9.44 -1.86
CA ASN A 44 16.32 -10.84 -2.02
C ASN A 44 15.41 -11.01 -3.26
N GLU A 45 15.77 -11.94 -4.16
CA GLU A 45 15.04 -12.16 -5.41
C GLU A 45 13.62 -12.72 -5.18
N ASN A 46 13.39 -13.38 -4.04
CA ASN A 46 12.09 -13.89 -3.60
C ASN A 46 11.24 -12.83 -2.88
N ASN A 47 11.78 -11.63 -2.63
CA ASN A 47 11.06 -10.52 -2.02
C ASN A 47 11.47 -9.19 -2.64
N GLN A 48 11.01 -8.95 -3.88
CA GLN A 48 11.33 -7.72 -4.57
C GLN A 48 10.40 -6.59 -4.14
N ALA A 49 10.96 -5.52 -3.56
CA ALA A 49 10.22 -4.29 -3.35
C ALA A 49 9.76 -3.71 -4.69
N PRO A 50 8.49 -3.30 -4.82
CA PRO A 50 7.96 -2.73 -6.05
C PRO A 50 8.60 -1.37 -6.35
N ARG A 51 8.52 -1.00 -7.63
CA ARG A 51 8.83 0.36 -8.09
C ARG A 51 7.76 1.31 -7.58
N ILE A 52 8.15 2.39 -6.93
CA ILE A 52 7.21 3.38 -6.38
C ILE A 52 7.53 4.79 -6.87
N CYS A 53 6.50 5.63 -6.96
CA CYS A 53 6.60 7.05 -7.30
C CYS A 53 5.52 7.85 -6.56
N GLY A 54 5.48 9.16 -6.78
CA GLY A 54 4.54 10.06 -6.14
C GLY A 54 4.87 10.40 -4.67
N LEU A 55 3.84 10.77 -3.89
CA LEU A 55 3.96 11.28 -2.53
C LEU A 55 3.90 10.16 -1.51
N ASN A 56 5.03 9.88 -0.88
CA ASN A 56 5.18 8.79 0.09
C ASN A 56 5.83 9.25 1.40
N THR A 57 5.83 10.56 1.66
CA THR A 57 6.35 11.14 2.90
C THR A 57 5.67 10.52 4.12
N GLY A 58 6.46 10.11 5.10
CA GLY A 58 6.01 9.46 6.33
C GLY A 58 5.67 7.97 6.17
N GLN A 59 5.78 7.40 4.97
CA GLN A 59 5.69 5.95 4.78
C GLN A 59 7.07 5.28 4.91
N HIS A 60 7.08 3.96 4.93
CA HIS A 60 8.29 3.15 5.02
C HIS A 60 8.18 1.89 4.16
N ALA A 61 9.32 1.27 3.90
CA ALA A 61 9.45 -0.03 3.26
C ALA A 61 10.53 -0.87 3.94
N TYR A 62 10.31 -2.18 4.02
CA TYR A 62 11.25 -3.17 4.50
C TYR A 62 11.77 -3.97 3.30
N VAL A 63 13.08 -4.18 3.26
CA VAL A 63 13.78 -4.85 2.16
C VAL A 63 14.65 -5.96 2.73
N ASP A 64 14.31 -7.20 2.39
CA ASP A 64 15.06 -8.37 2.83
C ASP A 64 16.36 -8.52 2.04
N VAL A 65 17.43 -8.84 2.75
CA VAL A 65 18.80 -8.89 2.23
C VAL A 65 19.59 -10.08 2.77
N GLU A 66 18.98 -11.10 3.37
CA GLU A 66 19.72 -12.22 4.00
C GLU A 66 20.81 -12.79 3.09
N GLU A 67 20.48 -13.02 1.82
CA GLU A 67 21.37 -13.60 0.81
C GLU A 67 22.17 -12.56 -0.01
N SER A 68 22.07 -11.27 0.33
CA SER A 68 22.70 -10.17 -0.41
C SER A 68 23.81 -9.47 0.38
N GLY A 69 24.74 -8.82 -0.33
CA GLY A 69 25.78 -7.98 0.30
C GLY A 69 25.32 -6.56 0.66
N GLY A 70 24.07 -6.21 0.33
CA GLY A 70 23.54 -4.84 0.43
C GLY A 70 22.61 -4.50 -0.73
N ILE A 71 22.07 -3.28 -0.74
CA ILE A 71 21.12 -2.80 -1.74
C ILE A 71 21.65 -1.59 -2.50
N SER A 72 21.06 -1.33 -3.66
CA SER A 72 21.17 -0.05 -4.36
C SER A 72 19.79 0.61 -4.45
N LEU A 73 19.71 1.85 -3.99
CA LEU A 73 18.56 2.73 -4.19
C LEU A 73 18.80 3.52 -5.48
N ASN A 74 17.92 3.34 -6.46
CA ASN A 74 18.02 3.99 -7.77
C ASN A 74 16.82 4.92 -7.94
N LEU A 75 17.05 6.23 -7.85
CA LEU A 75 16.06 7.24 -8.17
C LEU A 75 16.25 7.67 -9.62
N MET A 76 15.32 7.21 -10.46
CA MET A 76 15.21 7.62 -11.85
C MET A 76 14.29 8.83 -11.91
N MET A 77 14.76 9.90 -12.53
CA MET A 77 14.06 11.18 -12.63
C MET A 77 14.28 11.70 -14.04
N VAL A 78 13.22 11.72 -14.85
CA VAL A 78 13.29 12.03 -16.29
C VAL A 78 12.70 13.41 -16.59
N GLY A 79 11.52 13.71 -16.06
CA GLY A 79 10.80 14.95 -16.36
C GLY A 79 11.36 16.20 -15.67
N SER A 80 10.66 17.32 -15.79
CA SER A 80 10.97 18.56 -15.05
C SER A 80 9.91 18.80 -13.97
N TYR A 81 10.11 18.18 -12.81
CA TYR A 81 9.24 18.30 -11.64
C TYR A 81 10.02 18.83 -10.44
N ALA A 82 9.35 19.60 -9.58
CA ALA A 82 9.86 19.87 -8.24
C ALA A 82 9.88 18.56 -7.47
N ARG A 83 11.01 18.25 -6.84
CA ARG A 83 11.25 16.96 -6.19
C ARG A 83 11.95 17.18 -4.88
N LYS A 84 11.62 16.36 -3.90
CA LYS A 84 12.31 16.34 -2.62
C LYS A 84 12.31 14.93 -2.08
N PHE A 85 13.49 14.41 -1.74
CA PHE A 85 13.61 13.11 -1.10
C PHE A 85 14.63 13.18 0.02
N ASP A 86 14.29 12.55 1.14
CA ASP A 86 15.10 12.30 2.31
C ASP A 86 14.69 10.92 2.85
N ILE A 87 15.61 9.95 2.69
CA ILE A 87 15.36 8.55 2.99
C ILE A 87 16.36 8.12 4.06
N LYS A 88 15.85 7.77 5.24
CA LYS A 88 16.66 7.17 6.30
C LYS A 88 16.72 5.67 6.08
N VAL A 89 17.93 5.11 6.02
CA VAL A 89 18.16 3.67 5.90
C VAL A 89 18.62 3.13 7.25
N THR A 90 17.83 2.23 7.84
CA THR A 90 18.16 1.54 9.09
C THR A 90 18.49 0.08 8.77
N GLN A 91 19.64 -0.41 9.26
CA GLN A 91 20.03 -1.81 9.12
C GLN A 91 19.52 -2.61 10.30
N LEU A 92 18.78 -3.69 10.03
CA LEU A 92 18.12 -4.51 11.02
C LEU A 92 18.70 -5.93 11.02
N GLU A 93 18.94 -6.43 12.22
CA GLU A 93 19.45 -7.77 12.48
C GLU A 93 18.34 -8.82 12.26
N CYS A 94 18.72 -10.06 11.97
CA CYS A 94 17.78 -11.12 11.58
C CYS A 94 16.68 -11.38 12.62
N GLU A 95 17.01 -11.29 13.91
CA GLU A 95 16.06 -11.51 15.02
C GLU A 95 15.87 -10.25 15.88
N GLY A 96 15.88 -9.07 15.22
CA GLY A 96 15.70 -7.79 15.90
C GLY A 96 14.25 -7.50 16.29
N PRO A 97 14.00 -6.74 17.38
CA PRO A 97 12.65 -6.36 17.81
C PRO A 97 11.90 -5.44 16.82
N GLN A 98 12.60 -4.86 15.85
CA GLN A 98 12.06 -3.99 14.81
C GLN A 98 12.03 -4.64 13.42
N SER A 99 12.53 -5.87 13.31
CA SER A 99 12.57 -6.64 12.08
C SER A 99 11.16 -7.08 11.71
N ALA A 100 10.78 -6.82 10.46
CA ALA A 100 9.53 -7.29 9.92
C ALA A 100 9.62 -8.80 9.64
N PRO A 101 8.51 -9.54 9.71
CA PRO A 101 8.49 -10.90 9.19
C PRO A 101 8.94 -10.93 7.73
N SER A 102 9.59 -12.01 7.31
CA SER A 102 10.05 -12.16 5.93
C SER A 102 8.92 -11.95 4.93
N HIS A 103 9.22 -11.31 3.80
CA HIS A 103 8.26 -10.99 2.73
C HIS A 103 7.21 -9.91 3.07
N CYS A 104 7.33 -9.22 4.20
CA CYS A 104 6.53 -8.04 4.51
C CYS A 104 7.20 -6.78 3.97
N LEU A 105 6.58 -6.10 3.00
CA LEU A 105 7.11 -4.81 2.50
C LEU A 105 6.85 -3.68 3.50
N GLN A 106 5.73 -3.70 4.21
CA GLN A 106 5.45 -2.74 5.27
C GLN A 106 5.15 -3.49 6.56
N TYR A 107 5.68 -2.98 7.66
CA TYR A 107 5.43 -3.55 8.98
C TYR A 107 4.99 -2.47 9.96
N PHE A 108 3.86 -2.71 10.59
CA PHE A 108 3.25 -1.84 11.58
C PHE A 108 3.19 -2.56 12.93
N TRP A 109 3.19 -1.78 13.99
CA TRP A 109 3.12 -2.27 15.37
C TRP A 109 2.27 -1.35 16.24
N GLY A 110 2.00 -1.78 17.46
CA GLY A 110 1.12 -1.07 18.38
C GLY A 110 -0.34 -1.42 18.18
N THR A 111 -1.17 -0.95 19.11
CA THR A 111 -2.58 -1.33 19.21
C THR A 111 -3.48 -0.56 18.26
N HIS A 112 -2.98 0.50 17.62
CA HIS A 112 -3.71 1.29 16.64
C HIS A 112 -2.74 2.03 15.73
N GLY A 113 -3.22 2.45 14.55
CA GLY A 113 -2.43 3.21 13.60
C GLY A 113 -3.15 3.37 12.26
N THR A 114 -2.41 3.79 11.24
CA THR A 114 -2.95 4.00 9.90
C THR A 114 -2.08 3.29 8.87
N VAL A 115 -2.70 2.51 8.00
CA VAL A 115 -2.08 1.90 6.82
C VAL A 115 -2.67 2.57 5.59
N LYS A 116 -1.83 2.87 4.59
CA LYS A 116 -2.27 3.45 3.33
C LYS A 116 -1.44 2.93 2.17
N SER A 117 -2.00 2.95 0.97
CA SER A 117 -1.26 2.62 -0.24
C SER A 117 -0.15 3.64 -0.53
N PHE A 118 0.84 3.25 -1.33
CA PHE A 118 1.79 4.21 -1.89
C PHE A 118 1.06 5.26 -2.73
N ASN A 119 1.56 6.49 -2.72
CA ASN A 119 0.98 7.67 -3.36
C ASN A 119 -0.44 8.06 -2.88
N TYR A 120 -0.90 7.57 -1.72
CA TYR A 120 -2.25 7.87 -1.24
C TYR A 120 -2.48 9.36 -0.86
N ASP A 121 -1.48 10.00 -0.26
CA ASP A 121 -1.63 11.38 0.27
C ASP A 121 -1.69 12.45 -0.83
N GLU A 122 -1.60 12.06 -2.11
CA GLU A 122 -1.74 13.04 -3.16
C GLU A 122 -3.16 13.61 -3.18
N ALA A 123 -3.24 14.90 -2.86
CA ALA A 123 -4.47 15.67 -2.87
C ALA A 123 -4.33 16.76 -3.95
N GLY A 124 -4.89 16.49 -5.13
CA GLY A 124 -4.94 17.44 -6.24
C GLY A 124 -4.15 16.98 -7.47
N GLY A 125 -4.48 17.58 -8.61
CA GLY A 125 -3.94 17.19 -9.93
C GLY A 125 -5.01 16.62 -10.86
N SER A 126 -4.63 16.34 -12.10
CA SER A 126 -5.49 15.63 -13.06
C SER A 126 -5.85 14.23 -12.52
N VAL A 127 -7.01 13.68 -12.86
CA VAL A 127 -7.40 12.29 -12.56
C VAL A 127 -6.32 11.30 -13.02
N HIS A 128 -5.67 11.59 -14.16
CA HIS A 128 -4.57 10.81 -14.70
C HIS A 128 -3.28 10.84 -13.86
N HIS A 129 -3.14 11.80 -12.94
CA HIS A 129 -1.97 11.97 -12.08
C HIS A 129 -2.24 11.60 -10.62
N GLN A 130 -3.38 10.96 -10.35
CA GLN A 130 -3.77 10.51 -9.03
C GLN A 130 -3.78 8.99 -8.99
N GLY A 131 -3.63 8.44 -7.78
CA GLY A 131 -3.78 7.00 -7.54
C GLY A 131 -2.49 6.23 -7.27
N TYR A 132 -2.64 4.96 -6.90
CA TYR A 132 -1.51 4.08 -6.58
C TYR A 132 -0.70 3.71 -7.83
N PRO A 133 0.60 3.38 -7.70
CA PRO A 133 1.35 2.78 -8.78
C PRO A 133 0.74 1.46 -9.30
N ASN A 134 0.89 1.17 -10.59
CA ASN A 134 0.56 -0.12 -11.18
C ASN A 134 1.65 -1.16 -10.86
N ASP A 135 1.34 -2.44 -11.11
CA ASP A 135 2.21 -3.60 -10.85
C ASP A 135 2.64 -3.74 -9.38
N LEU A 136 1.76 -3.38 -8.45
CA LEU A 136 2.00 -3.62 -7.04
C LEU A 136 1.55 -5.03 -6.69
N ASP A 137 2.40 -5.76 -5.98
CA ASP A 137 2.03 -6.97 -5.25
C ASP A 137 2.88 -6.99 -3.99
N TYR A 138 2.29 -6.57 -2.87
CA TYR A 138 3.02 -6.51 -1.62
C TYR A 138 2.14 -6.81 -0.42
N VAL A 139 2.81 -7.24 0.66
CA VAL A 139 2.17 -7.53 1.94
C VAL A 139 2.52 -6.45 2.95
N VAL A 140 1.48 -5.94 3.60
CA VAL A 140 1.54 -5.20 4.85
C VAL A 140 1.32 -6.17 6.00
N CYS A 141 2.21 -6.16 6.96
CA CYS A 141 2.14 -6.97 8.16
C CYS A 141 1.89 -6.09 9.37
N LEU A 142 1.01 -6.54 10.25
CA LEU A 142 0.76 -5.88 11.54
C LEU A 142 1.12 -6.84 12.67
N ARG A 143 2.00 -6.38 13.57
CA ARG A 143 2.39 -7.14 14.77
C ARG A 143 1.19 -7.34 15.67
N LYS A 144 0.86 -8.59 16.00
CA LYS A 144 -0.15 -8.90 17.02
C LYS A 144 0.44 -8.58 18.39
N GLU A 145 -0.13 -7.60 19.08
CA GLU A 145 0.37 -7.18 20.40
C GLU A 145 -0.07 -8.17 21.49
N PRO A 146 0.73 -8.38 22.55
CA PRO A 146 0.34 -9.24 23.67
C PRO A 146 -1.02 -8.86 24.26
N GLY A 147 -1.91 -9.84 24.42
CA GLY A 147 -3.27 -9.62 24.94
C GLY A 147 -4.29 -9.15 23.91
N PHE A 148 -3.92 -9.05 22.63
CA PHE A 148 -4.82 -8.72 21.53
C PHE A 148 -5.01 -9.91 20.57
N CYS A 149 -6.26 -10.18 20.19
CA CYS A 149 -6.62 -11.39 19.45
C CYS A 149 -7.25 -11.13 18.07
N SER A 150 -7.71 -9.90 17.82
CA SER A 150 -8.21 -9.50 16.49
C SER A 150 -7.81 -8.05 16.20
N VAL A 151 -7.98 -7.63 14.95
CA VAL A 151 -7.81 -6.24 14.52
C VAL A 151 -8.99 -5.82 13.68
N THR A 152 -9.51 -4.62 13.96
CA THR A 152 -10.54 -3.98 13.16
C THR A 152 -9.91 -2.87 12.34
N TYR A 153 -10.18 -2.87 11.04
CA TYR A 153 -9.80 -1.85 10.08
C TYR A 153 -11.02 -1.00 9.74
N GLU A 154 -10.87 0.31 9.82
CA GLU A 154 -11.88 1.30 9.47
C GLU A 154 -11.38 2.12 8.29
N VAL A 155 -12.22 2.35 7.28
CA VAL A 155 -11.88 3.29 6.21
C VAL A 155 -11.78 4.69 6.80
N ALA A 156 -10.66 5.38 6.56
CA ALA A 156 -10.49 6.75 7.05
C ALA A 156 -11.64 7.65 6.57
N PRO A 157 -12.14 8.59 7.38
CA PRO A 157 -13.24 9.46 6.97
C PRO A 157 -12.87 10.29 5.74
N ASP A 158 -13.86 10.63 4.91
CA ASP A 158 -13.68 11.51 3.76
C ASP A 158 -12.96 12.80 4.19
N GLU A 159 -11.81 13.07 3.58
CA GLU A 159 -11.18 14.37 3.73
C GLU A 159 -11.98 15.39 2.90
N GLU A 160 -12.07 16.64 3.39
CA GLU A 160 -12.98 17.73 2.98
C GLU A 160 -13.05 18.06 1.46
N LEU A 161 -12.25 17.40 0.62
CA LEU A 161 -12.14 17.58 -0.83
C LEU A 161 -13.01 16.62 -1.66
N GLY A 162 -13.87 15.80 -1.06
CA GLY A 162 -14.94 15.08 -1.79
C GLY A 162 -14.48 13.92 -2.68
N ALA A 163 -13.32 13.34 -2.39
CA ALA A 163 -12.85 12.10 -3.00
C ALA A 163 -12.93 10.97 -1.98
N SER A 164 -13.46 9.80 -2.39
CA SER A 164 -13.58 8.63 -1.49
C SER A 164 -12.22 8.24 -0.89
N PRO A 165 -12.17 7.79 0.38
CA PRO A 165 -10.94 7.39 1.05
C PRO A 165 -10.50 5.96 0.66
N PHE A 166 -11.36 5.26 -0.09
CA PHE A 166 -11.13 3.91 -0.56
C PHE A 166 -11.55 3.80 -2.03
N GLY A 167 -10.57 3.73 -2.92
CA GLY A 167 -10.73 3.47 -4.35
C GLY A 167 -9.72 2.43 -4.77
N VAL A 168 -10.13 1.17 -4.88
CA VAL A 168 -9.29 0.07 -5.38
C VAL A 168 -9.98 -0.57 -6.57
N GLY A 169 -9.33 -0.58 -7.73
CA GLY A 169 -9.90 -1.16 -8.96
C GLY A 169 -11.13 -0.43 -9.51
N ALA A 170 -11.53 0.70 -8.89
CA ALA A 170 -12.59 1.54 -9.42
C ALA A 170 -12.11 2.33 -10.64
N ILE A 171 -13.01 2.51 -11.60
CA ILE A 171 -12.82 3.50 -12.67
C ILE A 171 -13.08 4.87 -12.03
N PRO A 172 -12.16 5.86 -12.13
CA PRO A 172 -12.49 7.23 -11.82
C PRO A 172 -13.29 7.78 -12.99
N SER A 173 -14.57 7.42 -13.10
CA SER A 173 -15.49 8.14 -13.96
C SER A 173 -15.93 9.41 -13.24
N GLN A 174 -15.05 10.41 -13.19
CA GLN A 174 -15.52 11.77 -13.38
C GLN A 174 -15.89 11.93 -14.87
N ARG A 175 -17.00 11.30 -15.28
CA ARG A 175 -17.85 11.90 -16.30
C ARG A 175 -18.93 12.63 -15.51
N ASP A 176 -18.91 13.96 -15.60
CA ASP A 176 -20.01 14.84 -15.16
C ASP A 176 -20.37 14.87 -13.67
N GLY A 177 -19.44 15.34 -12.82
CA GLY A 177 -19.82 15.99 -11.55
C GLY A 177 -20.49 15.11 -10.49
N VAL A 178 -20.49 13.78 -10.64
CA VAL A 178 -21.00 12.85 -9.62
C VAL A 178 -19.86 12.43 -8.69
N GLN A 179 -19.95 12.83 -7.42
CA GLN A 179 -19.07 12.33 -6.35
C GLN A 179 -19.41 10.85 -6.08
N LEU A 180 -18.53 9.95 -6.47
CA LEU A 180 -18.68 8.52 -6.20
C LEU A 180 -18.15 8.19 -4.80
N THR A 181 -19.04 7.78 -3.90
CA THR A 181 -18.67 7.17 -2.61
C THR A 181 -18.22 5.72 -2.85
N ALA A 182 -16.94 5.54 -3.20
CA ALA A 182 -16.38 4.20 -3.33
C ALA A 182 -16.21 3.56 -1.94
N SER A 183 -17.03 2.57 -1.62
CA SER A 183 -16.89 1.75 -0.40
C SER A 183 -16.22 0.42 -0.75
N PRO A 184 -15.48 -0.20 0.18
CA PRO A 184 -14.99 -1.55 -0.02
C PRO A 184 -16.19 -2.51 -0.10
N ILE A 185 -16.17 -3.36 -1.12
CA ILE A 185 -17.11 -4.47 -1.28
C ILE A 185 -16.35 -5.78 -1.33
N MET A 186 -17.02 -6.86 -0.89
CA MET A 186 -16.55 -8.22 -1.14
C MET A 186 -16.98 -8.60 -2.55
N ALA A 187 -16.03 -8.71 -3.48
CA ALA A 187 -16.29 -9.08 -4.85
C ALA A 187 -15.13 -9.88 -5.44
N GLU A 188 -15.42 -10.65 -6.49
CA GLU A 188 -14.40 -11.20 -7.36
C GLU A 188 -13.85 -10.07 -8.23
N CYS A 189 -12.88 -9.34 -7.69
CA CYS A 189 -12.15 -8.31 -8.42
C CYS A 189 -10.97 -9.00 -9.11
N PRO A 190 -11.00 -9.21 -10.45
CA PRO A 190 -9.94 -9.91 -11.16
C PRO A 190 -8.69 -9.05 -11.33
N ASP A 191 -8.86 -7.72 -11.33
CA ASP A 191 -7.80 -6.75 -11.56
C ASP A 191 -7.12 -6.34 -10.24
N ASP A 192 -7.54 -5.21 -9.67
CA ASP A 192 -6.94 -4.65 -8.47
C ASP A 192 -7.77 -5.01 -7.23
N TYR A 193 -7.09 -5.36 -6.16
CA TYR A 193 -7.74 -5.75 -4.93
C TYR A 193 -6.83 -5.65 -3.71
N ILE A 194 -7.48 -5.62 -2.54
CA ILE A 194 -6.84 -5.79 -1.25
C ILE A 194 -7.41 -7.05 -0.58
N ILE A 195 -6.56 -7.85 0.06
CA ILE A 195 -6.97 -9.00 0.87
C ILE A 195 -6.73 -8.66 2.34
N ILE A 196 -7.76 -8.78 3.18
CA ILE A 196 -7.67 -8.65 4.65
C ILE A 196 -8.41 -9.84 5.27
N GLY A 197 -7.78 -10.57 6.19
CA GLY A 197 -8.41 -11.74 6.84
C GLY A 197 -8.88 -12.79 5.84
N GLY A 198 -8.20 -12.94 4.70
CA GLY A 198 -8.57 -13.86 3.61
C GLY A 198 -9.70 -13.37 2.70
N VAL A 199 -10.30 -12.21 2.97
CA VAL A 199 -11.38 -11.64 2.15
C VAL A 199 -10.79 -10.68 1.12
N ARG A 200 -11.05 -10.94 -0.16
CA ARG A 200 -10.69 -10.05 -1.27
C ARG A 200 -11.72 -8.92 -1.40
N MET A 201 -11.24 -7.69 -1.52
CA MET A 201 -12.06 -6.49 -1.62
C MET A 201 -11.55 -5.52 -2.68
N CYS A 202 -12.48 -4.81 -3.31
CA CYS A 202 -12.22 -3.66 -4.19
C CYS A 202 -13.41 -2.69 -4.10
N SER A 203 -13.40 -1.67 -4.96
CA SER A 203 -14.45 -0.65 -5.06
C SER A 203 -15.28 -0.86 -6.33
N THR A 204 -16.58 -0.53 -6.29
CA THR A 204 -17.42 -0.40 -7.49
C THR A 204 -17.61 1.07 -7.89
N GLY A 205 -17.56 1.35 -9.20
CA GLY A 205 -18.14 2.57 -9.75
C GLY A 205 -19.66 2.40 -9.84
N HIS A 206 -20.43 3.45 -9.55
CA HIS A 206 -21.91 3.37 -9.42
C HIS A 206 -22.66 3.18 -10.76
N GLU A 207 -22.01 2.67 -11.82
CA GLU A 207 -22.61 2.35 -13.13
C GLU A 207 -22.56 0.85 -13.47
N ALA A 208 -22.58 -0.03 -12.48
CA ALA A 208 -23.11 -1.36 -12.72
C ALA A 208 -24.61 -1.31 -12.41
N GLU A 209 -25.44 -1.12 -13.43
CA GLU A 209 -26.74 -1.79 -13.42
C GLU A 209 -26.44 -3.24 -13.03
N VAL A 210 -26.89 -3.60 -11.82
CA VAL A 210 -26.80 -4.94 -11.30
C VAL A 210 -27.62 -5.82 -12.25
N GLU A 211 -27.00 -6.33 -13.31
CA GLU A 211 -27.47 -7.57 -13.90
C GLU A 211 -27.33 -8.61 -12.79
N GLN A 212 -28.46 -8.87 -12.14
CA GLN A 212 -28.71 -9.80 -11.03
C GLN A 212 -28.41 -11.27 -11.39
N ARG A 213 -27.32 -11.55 -12.13
CA ARG A 213 -27.02 -12.89 -12.63
C ARG A 213 -25.84 -13.58 -11.98
N HIS A 214 -25.07 -12.92 -11.10
CA HIS A 214 -24.06 -13.63 -10.27
C HIS A 214 -23.94 -13.16 -8.81
N THR A 215 -24.74 -12.20 -8.34
CA THR A 215 -24.85 -11.91 -6.90
C THR A 215 -25.88 -12.84 -6.24
N ARG A 216 -25.64 -14.15 -6.26
CA ARG A 216 -26.20 -15.03 -5.23
C ARG A 216 -25.17 -15.09 -4.11
N ASP A 217 -25.55 -14.55 -2.96
CA ASP A 217 -24.95 -14.80 -1.63
C ASP A 217 -23.96 -13.79 -1.01
N LEU A 218 -23.93 -12.51 -1.40
CA LEU A 218 -23.23 -11.49 -0.57
C LEU A 218 -24.08 -10.24 -0.38
N ASN A 219 -24.79 -10.19 0.76
CA ASN A 219 -25.36 -8.96 1.34
C ASN A 219 -24.22 -7.98 1.72
N ALA A 220 -23.60 -7.32 0.75
CA ALA A 220 -22.51 -6.37 0.98
C ALA A 220 -22.99 -4.92 0.88
N THR A 221 -23.86 -4.50 1.79
CA THR A 221 -24.05 -3.08 2.12
C THR A 221 -22.88 -2.60 2.97
N GLY A 222 -21.98 -1.80 2.38
CA GLY A 222 -21.05 -0.87 3.05
C GLY A 222 -20.19 -1.41 4.21
N LEU A 223 -19.09 -2.11 3.92
CA LEU A 223 -18.12 -2.51 4.94
C LEU A 223 -17.20 -1.33 5.34
N THR A 224 -17.68 -0.41 6.17
CA THR A 224 -16.77 0.61 6.75
C THR A 224 -15.81 0.01 7.77
N LEU A 225 -16.14 -1.17 8.33
CA LEU A 225 -15.38 -1.87 9.36
C LEU A 225 -15.11 -3.32 8.93
N ILE A 226 -13.85 -3.73 8.93
CA ILE A 226 -13.40 -5.08 8.58
C ILE A 226 -12.63 -5.65 9.77
N THR A 227 -13.01 -6.80 10.30
CA THR A 227 -12.31 -7.41 11.45
C THR A 227 -11.60 -8.70 11.04
N ASP A 228 -10.29 -8.75 11.25
CA ASP A 228 -9.46 -9.93 11.07
C ASP A 228 -9.16 -10.56 12.44
N SER A 229 -9.51 -11.84 12.59
CA SER A 229 -9.28 -12.65 13.81
C SER A 229 -8.38 -13.87 13.53
N THR A 230 -7.63 -13.84 12.43
CA THR A 230 -6.73 -14.93 12.03
C THR A 230 -5.74 -15.24 13.16
N PRO A 231 -5.49 -16.52 13.50
CA PRO A 231 -4.58 -16.90 14.58
C PRO A 231 -3.12 -16.51 14.31
N GLY A 232 -2.71 -16.47 13.04
CA GLY A 232 -1.36 -16.03 12.60
C GLY A 232 -1.11 -14.52 12.72
N PRO A 233 -0.05 -14.00 12.07
CA PRO A 233 0.13 -12.56 11.94
C PRO A 233 -1.05 -11.94 11.19
N PHE A 234 -1.36 -10.68 11.50
CA PHE A 234 -2.35 -9.93 10.73
C PHE A 234 -1.70 -9.47 9.43
N LEU A 235 -2.27 -9.88 8.31
CA LEU A 235 -1.72 -9.65 6.98
C LEU A 235 -2.73 -8.92 6.11
N MET A 236 -2.22 -8.00 5.29
CA MET A 236 -2.96 -7.33 4.24
C MET A 236 -2.13 -7.41 2.96
N ARG A 237 -2.69 -7.96 1.88
CA ARG A 237 -2.01 -8.02 0.58
C ARG A 237 -2.69 -7.06 -0.38
N PHE A 238 -1.94 -6.16 -1.00
CA PHE A 238 -2.45 -5.26 -2.03
C PHE A 238 -1.88 -5.64 -3.39
N VAL A 239 -2.76 -5.75 -4.37
CA VAL A 239 -2.43 -6.11 -5.75
C VAL A 239 -3.02 -5.09 -6.72
N SER A 240 -2.20 -4.60 -7.66
CA SER A 240 -2.63 -3.77 -8.77
C SER A 240 -2.05 -4.24 -10.11
N ASN A 241 -2.78 -3.99 -11.19
CA ASN A 241 -2.34 -4.21 -12.56
C ASN A 241 -2.37 -2.88 -13.36
N HIS A 242 -2.43 -2.95 -14.69
CA HIS A 242 -2.46 -1.77 -15.57
C HIS A 242 -3.84 -1.46 -16.18
N VAL A 243 -4.89 -2.18 -15.75
CA VAL A 243 -6.22 -2.12 -16.37
C VAL A 243 -7.01 -0.94 -15.80
N ASN A 244 -7.09 -0.86 -14.48
CA ASN A 244 -7.80 0.19 -13.76
C ASN A 244 -6.83 0.89 -12.80
N ASN A 245 -7.12 2.14 -12.45
CA ASN A 245 -6.38 2.84 -11.43
C ASN A 245 -7.30 3.75 -10.63
N ALA A 246 -7.08 3.81 -9.33
CA ALA A 246 -7.87 4.60 -8.43
C ALA A 246 -6.99 5.15 -7.31
N ARG A 247 -7.60 5.94 -6.43
CA ARG A 247 -6.90 6.64 -5.34
C ARG A 247 -6.06 5.71 -4.45
N GLY A 248 -6.55 4.51 -4.19
CA GLY A 248 -5.99 3.55 -3.24
C GLY A 248 -6.80 3.50 -1.95
N PHE A 249 -6.15 3.14 -0.85
CA PHE A 249 -6.81 2.95 0.43
C PHE A 249 -6.06 3.66 1.56
N LYS A 250 -6.81 4.14 2.55
CA LYS A 250 -6.30 4.57 3.86
C LYS A 250 -7.22 3.98 4.93
N LEU A 251 -6.64 3.11 5.75
CA LEU A 251 -7.33 2.33 6.76
C LEU A 251 -6.74 2.64 8.13
N HIS A 252 -7.59 2.99 9.09
CA HIS A 252 -7.24 3.03 10.50
C HIS A 252 -7.41 1.64 11.09
N TYR A 253 -6.35 1.08 11.67
CA TYR A 253 -6.45 -0.19 12.38
C TYR A 253 -6.53 0.03 13.88
N ARG A 254 -7.25 -0.85 14.56
CA ARG A 254 -7.29 -0.97 16.02
C ARG A 254 -7.33 -2.43 16.40
N GLN A 255 -6.35 -2.88 17.18
CA GLN A 255 -6.35 -4.23 17.74
C GLN A 255 -7.36 -4.30 18.90
N ASN A 256 -8.06 -5.43 18.98
CA ASN A 256 -9.04 -5.73 20.01
C ASN A 256 -8.47 -6.72 21.02
N PRO A 257 -8.65 -6.48 22.34
CA PRO A 257 -8.22 -7.41 23.37
C PRO A 257 -8.80 -8.81 23.17
N CYS A 258 -8.06 -9.82 23.61
CA CYS A 258 -8.55 -11.18 23.74
C CYS A 258 -9.76 -11.22 24.68
N LYS A 259 -10.74 -12.07 24.37
CA LYS A 259 -11.90 -12.33 25.23
C LYS A 259 -11.58 -13.37 26.29
#